data_AF-A0A0D6KUJ8-F1
#
_entry.id   AF-A0A0D6KUJ8-F1
#
_cell.length_a   1.000
_cell.length_b   1.000
_cell.length_c   1.000
_cell.angle_alpha   90.00
_cell.angle_beta   90.00
_cell.angle_gamma   90.00
#
_symmetry.space_group_name_H-M   'P 1'
#
loop_
_entity.id
_entity.type
_entity.pdbx_description
1 polymer ?
#
loop_
_entity_poly.entity_id
_entity_poly.type
_entity_poly.pdbx_seq_one_letter_code
_entity_poly.pdbx_strand_id
1 'polypeptide(L)'
;MNIGIIEPYSSGFLEVLPEGESSDYWHIAAIHINGKAFCPSPKLYRSERVALAKAAQLYDWIAEHEQEISEGDCYCSTLKLMLWYQPKAS
;
A
#
# COMPACT_ATOMS: atom_id res chain seq x y z
N MET A 1 21.39 0.05 4.40
CA MET A 1 20.36 0.05 3.36
C MET A 1 19.42 -1.14 3.53
N ASN A 2 18.31 -0.97 4.24
CA ASN A 2 17.18 -1.91 4.09
C ASN A 2 16.53 -1.56 2.75
N ILE A 3 16.69 -2.45 1.78
CA ILE A 3 16.07 -2.27 0.47
C ILE A 3 14.57 -2.54 0.66
N GLY A 4 13.73 -1.63 0.17
CA GLY A 4 12.28 -1.83 0.17
C GLY A 4 11.87 -3.16 -0.46
N ILE A 5 10.73 -3.69 -0.07
CA ILE A 5 10.22 -4.96 -0.58
C ILE A 5 9.11 -4.70 -1.58
N ILE A 6 9.26 -5.35 -2.73
CA ILE A 6 8.26 -5.46 -3.78
C ILE A 6 7.82 -6.92 -3.80
N GLU A 7 6.65 -7.19 -3.22
CA GLU A 7 6.10 -8.54 -3.12
C GLU A 7 5.03 -8.74 -4.20
N PRO A 8 5.19 -9.70 -5.13
CA PRO A 8 4.16 -9.98 -6.13
C PRO A 8 2.87 -10.47 -5.47
N TYR A 9 1.72 -9.96 -5.92
CA TYR A 9 0.42 -10.32 -5.35
C TYR A 9 -0.68 -10.33 -6.40
N SER A 10 -1.20 -11.53 -6.71
CA SER A 10 -2.30 -11.75 -7.66
C SER A 10 -2.11 -11.00 -8.99
N SER A 11 -2.81 -9.88 -9.23
CA SER A 11 -2.76 -9.07 -10.45
C SER A 11 -1.93 -7.79 -10.32
N GLY A 12 -1.01 -7.76 -9.36
CA GLY A 12 -0.08 -6.67 -9.14
C GLY A 12 0.98 -6.98 -8.10
N PHE A 13 1.32 -6.02 -7.25
CA PHE A 13 2.34 -6.18 -6.22
C PHE A 13 2.17 -5.19 -5.06
N LEU A 14 2.71 -5.56 -3.90
CA LEU A 14 2.71 -4.79 -2.67
C LEU A 14 4.09 -4.13 -2.53
N GLU A 15 4.12 -2.83 -2.28
CA GLU A 15 5.36 -2.09 -2.04
C GLU A 15 5.41 -1.62 -0.59
N VAL A 16 6.36 -2.16 0.17
CA VAL A 16 6.60 -1.77 1.58
C VAL A 16 8.02 -1.32 1.77
N LEU A 17 8.20 -0.23 2.52
CA LEU A 17 9.50 0.38 2.76
C LEU A 17 9.80 0.43 4.25
N PRO A 18 11.06 0.25 4.67
CA PRO A 18 11.47 0.62 6.01
C PRO A 18 11.32 2.14 6.19
N GLU A 19 11.00 2.59 7.41
CA GLU A 19 10.98 4.03 7.74
C GLU A 19 12.37 4.68 7.56
N GLY A 20 13.44 3.93 7.83
CA GLY A 20 14.80 4.42 7.72
C GLY A 20 15.84 3.32 7.91
N GLU A 21 17.12 3.68 7.72
CA GLU A 21 18.22 2.75 7.94
C GLU A 21 18.30 2.36 9.41
N SER A 22 18.11 1.07 9.70
CA SER A 22 18.06 0.50 11.06
C SER A 22 16.74 0.72 11.82
N SER A 23 15.68 1.21 11.18
CA SER A 23 14.35 1.21 11.80
C SER A 23 13.71 -0.17 11.73
N ASP A 24 13.16 -0.63 12.85
CA ASP A 24 12.28 -1.80 12.91
C ASP A 24 10.88 -1.49 12.37
N TYR A 25 10.60 -0.22 12.06
CA TYR A 25 9.32 0.22 11.54
C TYR A 25 9.29 0.24 10.02
N TRP A 26 8.15 -0.17 9.49
CA TRP A 26 7.87 -0.29 8.07
C TRP A 26 6.59 0.45 7.73
N HIS A 27 6.46 0.91 6.50
CA HIS A 27 5.21 1.50 5.99
C HIS A 27 4.88 0.91 4.62
N ILE A 28 3.60 1.01 4.26
CA ILE A 28 3.13 0.66 2.93
C ILE A 28 3.34 1.89 2.06
N ALA A 29 4.17 1.78 1.02
CA ALA A 29 4.43 2.89 0.10
C ALA A 29 3.34 2.96 -0.97
N ALA A 30 3.00 1.83 -1.57
CA ALA A 30 1.95 1.74 -2.57
C ALA A 30 1.43 0.30 -2.70
N ILE A 31 0.17 0.18 -3.11
CA ILE A 31 -0.43 -1.05 -3.62
C ILE A 31 -0.62 -0.89 -5.12
N HIS A 32 -0.06 -1.82 -5.90
CA HIS A 32 -0.18 -1.78 -7.35
C HIS A 32 -1.15 -2.85 -7.81
N ILE A 33 -2.20 -2.47 -8.55
CA ILE A 33 -3.22 -3.38 -9.07
C ILE A 33 -3.50 -3.00 -10.53
N ASN A 34 -3.43 -3.95 -11.46
CA ASN A 34 -3.77 -3.74 -12.87
C ASN A 34 -3.06 -2.51 -13.51
N GLY A 35 -1.81 -2.24 -13.09
CA GLY A 35 -1.01 -1.11 -13.59
C GLY A 35 -1.33 0.25 -12.96
N LYS A 36 -2.23 0.31 -11.97
CA LYS A 36 -2.54 1.49 -11.15
C LYS A 36 -1.80 1.42 -9.82
N ALA A 37 -1.42 2.57 -9.28
CA ALA A 37 -0.81 2.69 -7.95
C ALA A 37 -1.78 3.37 -6.98
N PHE A 38 -1.97 2.76 -5.81
CA PHE A 38 -2.80 3.24 -4.72
C PHE A 38 -1.91 3.48 -3.50
N CYS A 39 -1.78 4.74 -3.10
CA CYS A 39 -0.84 5.16 -2.09
C CYS A 39 -1.59 5.47 -0.78
N PRO A 40 -1.34 4.73 0.31
CA PRO A 40 -1.98 5.00 1.59
C PRO A 40 -1.29 6.14 2.35
N SER A 41 -2.04 6.82 3.21
CA SER A 41 -1.49 7.78 4.17
C SER A 41 -0.41 7.09 5.03
N PRO A 42 0.74 7.74 5.26
CA PRO A 42 1.85 7.10 5.96
C PRO A 42 1.43 6.53 7.32
N LYS A 43 1.74 5.26 7.53
CA LYS A 43 1.48 4.56 8.79
C LYS A 43 2.61 3.58 9.07
N LEU A 44 3.12 3.64 10.29
CA LEU A 44 4.22 2.78 10.73
C LEU A 44 3.69 1.48 11.33
N TYR A 45 4.29 0.38 10.91
CA TYR A 45 4.06 -0.98 11.36
C TYR A 45 5.34 -1.51 12.00
N ARG A 46 5.22 -2.26 13.08
CA ARG A 46 6.34 -2.70 13.92
C ARG A 46 7.27 -3.75 13.29
N SER A 47 6.95 -4.23 12.08
CA SER A 47 7.80 -5.14 11.34
C SER A 47 7.34 -5.25 9.89
N GLU A 48 8.26 -5.70 9.04
CA GLU A 48 8.04 -6.05 7.64
C GLU A 48 6.83 -6.97 7.46
N ARG A 49 6.80 -8.09 8.20
CA ARG A 49 5.71 -9.07 8.11
C ARG A 49 4.35 -8.47 8.44
N VAL A 50 4.30 -7.55 9.40
CA VAL A 50 3.05 -6.85 9.75
C VAL A 50 2.67 -5.86 8.64
N ALA A 51 3.64 -5.13 8.08
CA ALA A 51 3.40 -4.24 6.95
C ALA A 51 2.87 -5.00 5.72
N LEU A 52 3.48 -6.15 5.37
CA LEU A 52 3.04 -7.00 4.26
C LEU A 52 1.63 -7.56 4.50
N ALA A 53 1.35 -8.08 5.70
CA ALA A 53 0.01 -8.57 6.01
C ALA A 53 -1.06 -7.45 5.92
N LYS A 54 -0.69 -6.22 6.30
CA LYS A 54 -1.57 -5.05 6.18
C LYS A 54 -1.69 -4.56 4.75
N ALA A 55 -0.63 -4.66 3.94
CA ALA A 55 -0.65 -4.37 2.52
C ALA A 55 -1.56 -5.35 1.77
N ALA A 56 -1.52 -6.65 2.10
CA ALA A 56 -2.43 -7.64 1.54
C ALA A 56 -3.90 -7.35 1.89
N GLN A 57 -4.20 -7.04 3.17
CA GLN A 57 -5.54 -6.62 3.58
C GLN A 57 -6.01 -5.36 2.83
N LEU A 58 -5.10 -4.42 2.59
CA LEU A 58 -5.39 -3.22 1.83
C LEU A 58 -5.64 -3.53 0.35
N TYR A 59 -4.85 -4.42 -0.25
CA TYR A 59 -5.05 -4.89 -1.61
C TYR A 59 -6.44 -5.51 -1.79
N ASP A 60 -6.81 -6.46 -0.92
CA ASP A 60 -8.09 -7.15 -1.02
C ASP A 60 -9.25 -6.15 -0.92
N TRP A 61 -9.13 -5.16 0.00
CA TRP A 61 -10.12 -4.09 0.13
C TRP A 61 -10.20 -3.20 -1.12
N ILE A 62 -9.06 -2.78 -1.69
CA ILE A 62 -9.02 -1.97 -2.91
C ILE A 62 -9.64 -2.74 -4.09
N ALA A 63 -9.35 -4.04 -4.22
CA ALA A 63 -9.90 -4.87 -5.29
C ALA A 63 -11.43 -4.96 -5.22
N GLU A 64 -12.01 -4.93 -4.02
CA GLU A 64 -13.46 -4.90 -3.81
C GLU A 64 -14.09 -3.50 -4.03
N HIS A 65 -13.31 -2.42 -3.84
CA HIS A 65 -13.81 -1.03 -3.83
C HIS A 65 -13.18 -0.15 -4.93
N GLU A 66 -12.61 -0.74 -5.99
CA GLU A 66 -11.79 -0.02 -6.98
C GLU A 66 -12.55 1.15 -7.64
N GLN A 67 -13.86 1.00 -7.86
CA GLN A 67 -14.70 2.03 -8.47
C GLN A 67 -14.82 3.28 -7.58
N GLU A 68 -14.91 3.12 -6.27
CA GLU A 68 -15.04 4.23 -5.30
C GLU A 68 -13.76 5.06 -5.19
N ILE A 69 -12.61 4.44 -5.46
CA ILE A 69 -11.29 5.11 -5.37
C ILE A 69 -10.98 5.87 -6.67
N SER A 70 -11.63 5.53 -7.78
CA SER A 70 -11.34 6.12 -9.10
C SER A 70 -11.71 7.62 -9.23
N GLU A 71 -12.42 8.18 -8.25
CA GLU A 71 -12.81 9.59 -8.20
C GLU A 71 -11.87 10.49 -7.38
N GLY A 72 -10.76 9.94 -6.84
CA GLY A 72 -9.73 10.72 -6.13
C GLY A 72 -9.29 10.08 -4.82
N ASP A 73 -9.43 10.83 -3.72
CA ASP A 73 -9.03 10.38 -2.39
C ASP A 73 -10.12 9.50 -1.78
N CYS A 74 -9.77 8.34 -1.26
CA CYS A 74 -10.71 7.41 -0.65
C CYS A 74 -10.31 7.07 0.79
N TYR A 75 -11.27 7.06 1.72
CA TYR A 75 -11.00 6.66 3.10
C TYR A 75 -11.31 5.17 3.32
N CYS A 76 -10.27 4.38 3.59
CA CYS A 76 -10.42 2.98 3.99
C CYS A 76 -10.75 2.91 5.50
N SER A 77 -12.04 2.72 5.82
CA SER A 77 -12.52 2.65 7.20
C SER A 77 -11.93 1.46 7.97
N THR A 78 -11.72 0.32 7.30
CA THR A 78 -11.14 -0.92 7.85
C THR A 78 -9.74 -0.70 8.42
N LEU A 79 -8.90 0.02 7.67
CA LEU A 79 -7.49 0.25 8.04
C LEU A 79 -7.26 1.63 8.67
N LYS A 80 -8.29 2.47 8.70
CA LYS A 80 -8.31 3.85 9.19
C LYS A 80 -7.20 4.67 8.55
N LEU A 81 -7.20 4.72 7.22
CA LEU A 81 -6.21 5.43 6.42
C LEU A 81 -6.87 6.05 5.18
N MET A 82 -6.28 7.13 4.69
CA MET A 82 -6.64 7.70 3.38
C MET A 82 -5.83 6.99 2.30
N LEU A 83 -6.43 6.82 1.13
CA LEU A 83 -5.79 6.34 -0.09
C LEU A 83 -5.91 7.42 -1.14
N TRP A 84 -4.87 7.66 -1.89
CA TRP A 84 -4.96 8.43 -3.13
C TRP A 84 -4.53 7.56 -4.29
N TYR A 85 -5.28 7.70 -5.38
CA TYR A 85 -4.90 7.13 -6.66
C TYR A 85 -3.80 7.98 -7.29
N GLN A 86 -2.67 7.36 -7.61
CA GLN A 86 -1.63 7.99 -8.41
C GLN A 86 -1.66 7.37 -9.82
N PRO A 87 -2.18 8.07 -10.83
CA PRO A 87 -2.10 7.59 -12.20
C PRO A 87 -0.62 7.42 -12.58
N LYS A 88 -0.32 6.36 -13.33
CA LYS A 88 1.01 6.19 -13.92
C LYS A 88 1.31 7.45 -14.73
N ALA A 89 2.39 8.15 -14.39
CA ALA A 89 2.82 9.29 -15.19
C ALA A 89 2.98 8.83 -16.65
N SER A 90 2.27 9.51 -17.55
CA SER A 90 2.32 9.29 -19.00
C SER A 90 3.73 9.54 -19.55
#